data_AF-A0A101W536-F1
#
_entry.id   AF-A0A101W536-F1
#
_cell.length_a   1.000
_cell.length_b   1.000
_cell.length_c   1.000
_cell.angle_alpha   90.00
_cell.angle_beta   90.00
_cell.angle_gamma   90.00
#
_symmetry.space_group_name_H-M   'P 1'
#
loop_
_entity.id
_entity.type
_entity.pdbx_description
1 polymer ?
#
loop_
_entity_poly.entity_id
_entity_poly.type
_entity_poly.pdbx_seq_one_letter_code
_entity_poly.pdbx_strand_id
1 'polypeptide(L)' 'MEKKLPLILIIISIIFLVINLSELDFGNLKDNSYTGIISNILLITAMILLLITNNKKKDLI' A
#
# COMPACT_ATOMS: atom_id res chain seq x y z
N MET A 1 -2.14 -19.66 10.38
CA MET A 1 -2.52 -18.26 10.61
C MET A 1 -1.89 -17.27 9.61
N GLU A 2 -0.82 -17.64 8.89
CA GLU A 2 0.03 -16.68 8.15
C GLU A 2 -0.46 -16.22 6.78
N LYS A 3 -1.30 -16.99 6.08
CA LYS A 3 -1.71 -16.66 4.69
C LYS A 3 -2.69 -15.47 4.58
N LYS A 4 -3.27 -15.01 5.68
CA LYS A 4 -4.27 -13.92 5.70
C LYS A 4 -3.70 -12.55 6.08
N LEU A 5 -2.51 -12.53 6.70
CA LEU A 5 -1.85 -11.29 7.14
C LEU A 5 -1.56 -10.30 5.99
N PRO A 6 -1.09 -10.75 4.80
CA PRO A 6 -0.87 -9.83 3.69
C PRO A 6 -2.18 -9.19 3.20
N LEU A 7 -3.29 -9.93 3.20
CA LEU A 7 -4.57 -9.39 2.79
C LEU A 7 -5.06 -8.30 3.75
N ILE A 8 -4.94 -8.55 5.06
CA ILE A 8 -5.33 -7.59 6.11
C ILE A 8 -4.49 -6.31 6.01
N LEU A 9 -3.18 -6.44 5.84
CA LEU A 9 -2.28 -5.30 5.70
C LEU A 9 -2.56 -4.48 4.42
N ILE A 10 -2.95 -5.13 3.31
CA ILE A 10 -3.37 -4.42 2.08
C ILE A 10 -4.65 -3.61 2.36
N ILE A 11 -5.65 -4.21 3.01
CA ILE A 11 -6.91 -3.53 3.33
C ILE A 11 -6.66 -2.30 4.23
N ILE A 12 -5.85 -2.45 5.27
CA ILE A 12 -5.49 -1.34 6.17
C ILE A 12 -4.76 -0.24 5.39
N SER A 13 -3.82 -0.60 4.52
CA SER A 13 -3.07 0.37 3.71
C SER A 13 -3.96 1.14 2.74
N ILE A 14 -4.98 0.49 2.16
CA ILE A 14 -5.98 1.14 1.30
C ILE A 14 -6.81 2.14 2.11
N ILE A 15 -7.29 1.77 3.30
CA ILE A 15 -8.05 2.67 4.17
C ILE A 15 -7.23 3.90 4.53
N PHE A 16 -5.97 3.70 4.94
CA PHE A 16 -5.05 4.80 5.26
C PHE A 16 -4.76 5.68 4.04
N LEU A 17 -4.61 5.10 2.85
CA LEU A 17 -4.42 5.87 1.62
C LEU A 17 -5.64 6.74 1.30
N VAL A 18 -6.85 6.22 1.46
CA VAL A 18 -8.09 6.98 1.24
C VAL A 18 -8.18 8.16 2.20
N ILE A 19 -7.86 7.96 3.49
CA ILE A 19 -7.82 9.05 4.47
C ILE A 19 -6.80 10.13 4.06
N ASN A 20 -5.57 9.73 3.75
CA ASN A 20 -4.52 10.66 3.32
C ASN A 20 -4.89 11.42 2.04
N LEU A 21 -5.60 10.78 1.10
CA LEU A 21 -6.08 11.44 -0.12
C LEU A 21 -7.27 12.37 0.14
N SER A 22 -8.13 12.05 1.11
CA SER A 22 -9.28 12.89 1.47
C SER A 22 -8.87 14.20 2.15
N GLU A 23 -7.73 14.22 2.82
CA GLU A 23 -7.13 15.40 3.43
C GLU A 23 -6.26 16.20 2.46
N LEU A 24 -6.11 15.73 1.21
CA LEU A 24 -5.26 16.37 0.22
C LEU A 24 -5.90 17.64 -0.33
N ASP A 25 -5.36 18.78 0.08
CA ASP A 25 -5.69 20.07 -0.51
C ASP A 25 -4.85 20.30 -1.79
N PHE A 26 -5.49 20.08 -2.94
CA PHE A 26 -4.89 20.32 -4.26
C PHE A 26 -4.66 21.81 -4.58
N GLY A 27 -5.26 22.74 -3.82
CA GLY A 27 -5.07 24.17 -3.95
C GLY A 27 -3.77 24.67 -3.34
N ASN A 28 -3.20 23.94 -2.37
CA ASN A 28 -1.98 24.33 -1.67
C ASN A 28 -0.91 23.23 -1.63
N LEU A 29 -0.48 22.81 -2.83
CA LEU A 29 0.42 21.67 -2.97
C LEU A 29 1.83 21.86 -2.37
N LYS A 30 2.21 23.09 -2.01
CA LYS A 30 3.58 23.37 -1.52
C LYS A 30 3.76 23.09 -0.03
N ASP A 31 2.70 23.20 0.76
CA ASP A 31 2.76 23.12 2.22
C ASP A 31 2.25 21.78 2.77
N ASN A 32 1.67 20.92 1.91
CA ASN A 32 1.14 19.62 2.32
C ASN A 32 2.23 18.56 2.45
N SER A 33 2.20 17.80 3.55
CA SER A 33 3.10 16.66 3.77
C SER A 33 2.57 15.41 3.08
N TYR A 34 3.10 15.10 1.89
CA TYR A 34 2.73 13.92 1.09
C TYR A 34 3.31 12.60 1.59
N THR A 35 4.08 12.64 2.67
CA THR A 35 4.81 11.47 3.19
C THR A 35 3.87 10.30 3.50
N GLY A 36 2.68 10.56 4.04
CA GLY A 36 1.66 9.53 4.28
C GLY A 36 1.12 8.87 3.01
N ILE A 37 0.90 9.65 1.95
CA ILE A 37 0.44 9.16 0.64
C ILE A 37 1.53 8.29 0.00
N ILE A 38 2.76 8.81 -0.08
CA ILE A 38 3.91 8.13 -0.70
C ILE A 38 4.18 6.80 0.03
N SER A 39 4.16 6.80 1.36
CA SER A 39 4.41 5.61 2.18
C SER A 39 3.37 4.51 1.95
N ASN A 40 2.08 4.87 1.86
CA ASN A 40 1.00 3.90 1.61
C ASN A 40 1.07 3.31 0.20
N ILE A 41 1.38 4.12 -0.82
CA ILE A 41 1.59 3.63 -2.19
C ILE A 41 2.76 2.64 -2.23
N LEU A 42 3.87 2.98 -1.55
CA LEU A 42 5.06 2.14 -1.50
C LEU A 42 4.78 0.80 -0.81
N LEU A 43 4.04 0.82 0.30
CA LEU A 43 3.64 -0.37 1.04
C LEU A 43 2.76 -1.31 0.21
N ILE A 44 1.71 -0.78 -0.44
CA ILE A 44 0.83 -1.56 -1.32
C ILE A 44 1.63 -2.18 -2.47
N THR A 45 2.52 -1.40 -3.09
CA THR A 45 3.37 -1.87 -4.20
C THR A 45 4.31 -2.99 -3.76
N ALA A 46 4.95 -2.84 -2.59
CA ALA A 46 5.84 -3.85 -2.03
C ALA A 46 5.09 -5.16 -1.74
N MET A 47 3.87 -5.06 -1.22
CA MET A 47 3.03 -6.23 -0.93
C MET A 47 2.57 -6.95 -2.18
N ILE A 48 2.19 -6.21 -3.24
CA ILE A 48 1.87 -6.80 -4.55
C ILE A 48 3.08 -7.51 -5.13
N LEU A 49 4.26 -6.88 -5.10
CA LEU A 49 5.49 -7.47 -5.62
C LEU A 49 5.89 -8.74 -4.87
N LEU A 50 5.76 -8.74 -3.54
CA LEU A 50 6.00 -9.91 -2.71
C LEU A 50 5.03 -11.05 -3.06
N LEU A 51 3.76 -10.74 -3.27
CA LEU A 51 2.74 -11.73 -3.62
C LEU A 51 3.01 -12.35 -5.01
N ILE A 52 3.36 -11.54 -6.00
CA ILE A 52 3.77 -12.01 -7.34
C ILE A 52 5.01 -12.90 -7.24
N THR A 53 6.03 -12.47 -6.51
CA THR A 53 7.29 -13.22 -6.36
C THR A 53 7.08 -14.56 -5.67
N ASN A 54 6.28 -14.59 -4.61
CA ASN A 54 5.96 -15.81 -3.88
C ASN A 54 5.11 -16.79 -4.70
N ASN A 55 4.19 -16.29 -5.52
CA ASN A 55 3.39 -17.14 -6.41
C ASN A 55 4.25 -17.73 -7.54
N LYS A 56 5.13 -16.93 -8.17
CA LYS A 56 6.06 -17.44 -9.20
C LYS A 56 6.99 -18.54 -8.68
N LYS A 57 7.38 -18.48 -7.41
CA LYS A 57 8.22 -19.51 -6.78
C LYS A 57 7.49 -20.84 -6.56
N LYS A 58 6.16 -20.84 -6.56
CA LYS A 58 5.31 -22.01 -6.33
C LYS A 58 5.02 -22.80 -7.61
N ASP A 59 5.13 -22.16 -8.78
CA ASP A 59 4.95 -22.80 -10.09
C ASP A 59 6.24 -23.46 -10.65
N LEU A 60 7.36 -23.30 -9.93
CA LEU A 60 8.69 -23.83 -10.29
C LEU A 60 9.12 -25.03 -9.42
N ILE A 61 8.24 -25.56 -8.56
CA ILE A 61 8.47 -26.70 -7.67
C ILE A 61 7.48 -27.82 -8.02
#